data_AF-A0A1I5YT11-F1
#
_entry.id   AF-A0A1I5YT11-F1
#
_cell.length_a   1.000
_cell.length_b   1.000
_cell.length_c   1.000
_cell.angle_alpha   90.00
_cell.angle_beta   90.00
_cell.angle_gamma   90.00
#
_symmetry.space_group_name_H-M   'P 1'
#
loop_
_entity.id
_entity.type
_entity.pdbx_description
1 polymer ?
#
loop_
_entity_poly.entity_id
_entity_poly.type
_entity_poly.pdbx_seq_one_letter_code
_entity_poly.pdbx_strand_id
1 'polypeptide(L)'
;MILPMRNPFSRENRDARRLVAQIENVLDREQFPKSETVKEMLSRYGRETPDSRGRGGPALRSAIKHARDENRWTDAVPVFLDEAARQPDHETPYVWLVSFLDREERARSAIEIARSAAKHCKTKHSLLMRAAEVALFSGNTREAIHLFSQSIATAGRPPRYDEPGLQRPFLFMAVFFDLFGDATGAGWVDEIDLETEFEADYVDRIRRAAQDITDEERALIRAELPEISKALKERLLSAE
;
A
#
# COMPACT_ATOMS: atom_id res chain seq x y z
N MET A 1 -33.63 4.62 -32.97
CA MET A 1 -33.92 4.70 -31.52
C MET A 1 -32.99 3.73 -30.81
N ILE A 2 -31.81 4.19 -30.38
CA ILE A 2 -30.79 3.35 -29.75
C ILE A 2 -30.44 4.02 -28.43
N LEU A 3 -30.78 3.37 -27.31
CA LEU A 3 -30.10 3.45 -26.01
C LEU A 3 -30.69 2.34 -25.09
N PRO A 4 -29.94 1.76 -24.13
CA PRO A 4 -28.51 1.93 -23.85
C PRO A 4 -27.68 0.63 -23.91
N MET A 5 -26.40 0.79 -24.22
CA MET A 5 -25.38 -0.25 -24.01
C MET A 5 -25.19 -0.53 -22.51
N ARG A 6 -25.37 -1.79 -22.10
CA ARG A 6 -24.77 -2.31 -20.87
C ARG A 6 -23.31 -2.67 -21.15
N ASN A 7 -22.37 -1.85 -20.70
CA ASN A 7 -20.99 -2.29 -20.47
C ASN A 7 -20.53 -1.79 -19.10
N PRO A 8 -20.61 -2.63 -18.06
CA PRO A 8 -19.86 -2.39 -16.85
C PRO A 8 -18.46 -2.97 -17.03
N PHE A 9 -17.45 -2.34 -16.45
CA PHE A 9 -16.24 -3.00 -15.94
C PHE A 9 -16.54 -4.11 -14.87
N SER A 10 -17.75 -4.68 -14.89
CA SER A 10 -18.25 -6.00 -14.51
C SER A 10 -17.56 -6.74 -13.35
N ARG A 11 -18.12 -6.61 -12.13
CA ARG A 11 -17.73 -7.40 -10.95
C ARG A 11 -16.28 -7.08 -10.52
N GLU A 12 -15.85 -5.82 -10.57
CA GLU A 12 -14.48 -5.30 -10.48
C GLU A 12 -13.62 -5.85 -9.33
N ASN A 13 -12.49 -6.53 -9.56
CA ASN A 13 -12.30 -7.68 -10.42
C ASN A 13 -12.43 -8.87 -9.45
N ARG A 14 -13.57 -9.57 -9.45
CA ARG A 14 -14.25 -10.39 -8.40
C ARG A 14 -13.67 -10.34 -6.98
N ASP A 15 -13.66 -9.16 -6.35
CA ASP A 15 -13.10 -8.79 -5.02
C ASP A 15 -11.63 -9.20 -4.81
N ALA A 16 -10.82 -8.84 -5.81
CA ALA A 16 -9.38 -9.00 -5.98
C ALA A 16 -8.73 -10.36 -5.65
N ARG A 17 -9.08 -11.54 -6.21
CA ARG A 17 -10.32 -12.03 -6.84
C ARG A 17 -10.98 -13.07 -5.89
N ARG A 18 -11.41 -12.58 -4.71
CA ARG A 18 -11.82 -13.19 -3.42
C ARG A 18 -10.64 -13.26 -2.43
N LEU A 19 -10.07 -12.07 -2.18
CA LEU A 19 -8.83 -11.75 -1.45
C LEU A 19 -7.74 -12.79 -1.67
N VAL A 20 -7.34 -12.81 -2.94
CA VAL A 20 -6.53 -13.80 -3.68
C VAL A 20 -6.74 -15.23 -3.13
N ALA A 21 -8.00 -15.69 -3.15
CA ALA A 21 -8.52 -16.95 -2.60
C ALA A 21 -8.19 -17.20 -1.11
N GLN A 22 -8.50 -16.19 -0.28
CA GLN A 22 -8.28 -16.09 1.18
C GLN A 22 -6.84 -16.35 1.58
N ILE A 23 -5.98 -15.59 0.91
CA ILE A 23 -4.52 -15.68 0.90
C ILE A 23 -4.12 -17.14 0.75
N GLU A 24 -4.66 -17.70 -0.34
CA GLU A 24 -4.60 -19.08 -0.80
C GLU A 24 -4.61 -20.10 0.36
N ASN A 25 -5.69 -20.03 1.16
CA ASN A 25 -6.07 -20.90 2.31
C ASN A 25 -5.17 -20.85 3.57
N VAL A 26 -4.49 -19.71 3.77
CA VAL A 26 -3.40 -19.52 4.74
C VAL A 26 -2.25 -20.49 4.42
N LEU A 27 -1.93 -20.56 3.12
CA LEU A 27 -0.82 -21.31 2.55
C LEU A 27 -0.76 -22.79 3.04
N ASP A 28 -1.91 -23.49 3.03
CA ASP A 28 -2.13 -24.96 3.09
C ASP A 28 -1.40 -25.84 4.17
N ARG A 29 -1.80 -25.75 5.45
CA ARG A 29 -1.76 -26.80 6.54
C ARG A 29 -0.45 -27.59 6.88
N GLU A 30 0.58 -26.93 7.42
CA GLU A 30 1.48 -27.61 8.39
C GLU A 30 1.26 -27.21 9.86
N GLN A 31 0.43 -26.20 10.21
CA GLN A 31 0.26 -25.80 11.62
C GLN A 31 -1.13 -25.24 12.00
N PHE A 32 -2.23 -25.94 11.69
CA PHE A 32 -3.46 -25.77 12.48
C PHE A 32 -3.52 -26.86 13.56
N PRO A 33 -3.66 -26.54 14.86
CA PRO A 33 -4.18 -27.51 15.80
C PRO A 33 -5.54 -27.92 15.25
N LYS A 34 -5.70 -29.21 14.92
CA LYS A 34 -6.81 -29.79 14.15
C LYS A 34 -8.22 -29.58 14.76
N SER A 35 -8.38 -28.73 15.77
CA SER A 35 -9.62 -28.54 16.50
C SER A 35 -9.98 -27.09 16.85
N GLU A 36 -9.18 -26.06 16.55
CA GLU A 36 -9.51 -24.69 16.97
C GLU A 36 -10.20 -23.90 15.85
N THR A 37 -11.48 -23.58 16.05
CA THR A 37 -12.30 -22.80 15.11
C THR A 37 -11.92 -21.31 15.13
N VAL A 38 -12.15 -20.59 14.02
CA VAL A 38 -12.00 -19.11 13.96
C VAL A 38 -12.74 -18.42 15.11
N LYS A 39 -13.86 -18.99 15.56
CA LYS A 39 -14.64 -18.52 16.71
C LYS A 39 -13.89 -18.68 18.05
N GLU A 40 -13.11 -19.74 18.23
CA GLU A 40 -12.27 -19.96 19.41
C GLU A 40 -11.02 -19.08 19.38
N MET A 41 -10.39 -18.90 18.21
CA MET A 41 -9.31 -17.93 18.03
C MET A 41 -9.78 -16.51 18.36
N LEU A 42 -10.89 -16.05 17.79
CA LEU A 42 -11.49 -14.75 18.11
C LEU A 42 -11.89 -14.65 19.59
N SER A 43 -12.32 -15.74 20.21
CA SER A 43 -12.62 -15.78 21.65
C SER A 43 -11.36 -15.62 22.52
N ARG A 44 -10.20 -16.12 22.07
CA ARG A 44 -8.89 -15.94 22.72
C ARG A 44 -8.36 -14.51 22.55
N TYR A 45 -8.66 -13.87 21.42
CA TYR A 45 -8.29 -12.47 21.12
C TYR A 45 -9.24 -11.43 21.73
N GLY A 46 -10.22 -11.88 22.52
CA GLY A 46 -11.12 -11.04 23.31
C GLY A 46 -12.53 -11.03 22.73
N ARG A 47 -13.51 -11.35 23.58
CA ARG A 47 -14.95 -11.29 23.26
C ARG A 47 -15.29 -10.01 22.50
N GLU A 48 -15.88 -10.18 21.32
CA GLU A 48 -16.78 -9.19 20.74
C GLU A 48 -17.92 -8.97 21.72
N THR A 49 -17.87 -7.86 22.46
CA THR A 49 -19.11 -7.25 22.92
C THR A 49 -19.79 -6.66 21.67
N PRO A 50 -21.10 -6.89 21.44
CA PRO A 50 -21.83 -6.47 20.23
C PRO A 50 -21.74 -4.97 19.89
N ASP A 51 -21.18 -4.15 20.78
CA ASP A 51 -21.02 -2.71 20.66
C ASP A 51 -19.63 -2.23 20.19
N SER A 52 -18.66 -3.12 19.94
CA SER A 52 -17.34 -2.70 19.44
C SER A 52 -17.32 -2.42 17.93
N ARG A 53 -18.28 -1.62 17.43
CA ARG A 53 -18.32 -1.10 16.04
C ARG A 53 -17.29 0.02 15.77
N GLY A 54 -16.26 0.11 16.61
CA GLY A 54 -15.16 1.05 16.41
C GLY A 54 -14.21 0.54 15.33
N ARG A 55 -13.65 1.44 14.52
CA ARG A 55 -12.59 1.11 13.57
C ARG A 55 -11.40 0.51 14.33
N GLY A 56 -10.95 -0.67 13.92
CA GLY A 56 -9.82 -1.36 14.53
C GLY A 56 -10.11 -1.85 15.95
N GLY A 57 -11.05 -2.77 16.11
CA GLY A 57 -11.40 -3.39 17.38
C GLY A 57 -10.20 -4.05 18.10
N PRO A 58 -10.36 -4.45 19.39
CA PRO A 58 -9.29 -5.09 20.17
C PRO A 58 -8.62 -6.28 19.46
N ALA A 59 -9.40 -7.07 18.71
CA ALA A 59 -8.91 -8.20 17.93
C ALA A 59 -7.92 -7.77 16.83
N LEU A 60 -8.20 -6.71 16.07
CA LEU A 60 -7.30 -6.19 15.03
C LEU A 60 -5.97 -5.71 15.62
N ARG A 61 -6.02 -4.97 16.74
CA ARG A 61 -4.79 -4.50 17.42
C ARG A 61 -3.93 -5.67 17.93
N SER A 62 -4.57 -6.70 18.47
CA SER A 62 -3.86 -7.91 18.90
C SER A 62 -3.24 -8.63 17.70
N ALA A 63 -3.98 -8.83 16.61
CA ALA A 63 -3.46 -9.46 15.40
C ALA A 63 -2.24 -8.71 14.82
N ILE A 64 -2.28 -7.37 14.83
CA ILE A 64 -1.13 -6.53 14.43
C ILE A 64 0.08 -6.79 15.32
N LYS A 65 -0.10 -6.81 16.65
CA LYS A 65 0.99 -7.10 17.59
C LYS A 65 1.59 -8.48 17.33
N HIS A 66 0.75 -9.51 17.16
CA HIS A 66 1.19 -10.88 16.89
C HIS A 66 1.97 -10.98 15.57
N ALA A 67 1.50 -10.33 14.51
CA ALA A 67 2.20 -10.28 13.23
C ALA A 67 3.56 -9.56 13.35
N ARG A 68 3.57 -8.34 13.90
CA ARG A 68 4.74 -7.47 13.92
C ARG A 68 5.79 -7.86 14.96
N ASP A 69 5.36 -8.10 16.20
CA ASP A 69 6.26 -8.22 17.35
C ASP A 69 6.61 -9.69 17.64
N GLU A 70 5.69 -10.61 17.33
CA GLU A 70 5.86 -12.05 17.61
C GLU A 70 6.12 -12.86 16.33
N ASN A 71 6.11 -12.23 15.15
CA ASN A 71 6.26 -12.85 13.84
C ASN A 71 5.24 -13.98 13.56
N ARG A 72 4.06 -13.91 14.20
CA ARG A 72 2.97 -14.89 14.10
C ARG A 72 1.95 -14.47 13.04
N TRP A 73 2.41 -14.35 11.81
CA TRP A 73 1.61 -13.87 10.68
C TRP A 73 0.45 -14.79 10.33
N THR A 74 0.68 -16.11 10.36
CA THR A 74 -0.35 -17.12 10.05
C THR A 74 -1.55 -17.06 11.00
N ASP A 75 -1.32 -16.71 12.27
CA ASP A 75 -2.39 -16.56 13.27
C ASP A 75 -3.16 -15.23 13.11
N ALA A 76 -2.49 -14.20 12.57
CA ALA A 76 -3.04 -12.85 12.43
C ALA A 76 -3.86 -12.67 11.14
N VAL A 77 -3.48 -13.35 10.06
CA VAL A 77 -4.13 -13.26 8.74
C VAL A 77 -5.64 -13.53 8.78
N PRO A 78 -6.16 -14.57 9.47
CA PRO A 78 -7.60 -14.80 9.57
C PRO A 78 -8.36 -13.60 10.17
N VAL A 79 -7.77 -12.91 11.14
CA VAL A 79 -8.38 -11.72 11.76
C VAL A 79 -8.40 -10.55 10.77
N PHE A 80 -7.34 -10.35 9.99
CA PHE A 80 -7.32 -9.31 8.96
C PHE A 80 -8.35 -9.56 7.85
N LEU A 81 -8.52 -10.82 7.43
CA LEU A 81 -9.52 -11.20 6.43
C LEU A 81 -10.96 -10.99 6.92
N ASP A 82 -11.25 -11.38 8.16
CA ASP A 82 -12.56 -11.18 8.79
C ASP A 82 -12.87 -9.69 8.98
N GLU A 83 -11.89 -8.90 9.41
CA GLU A 83 -12.04 -7.45 9.55
C GLU A 83 -12.26 -6.76 8.19
N ALA A 84 -11.53 -7.15 7.14
CA ALA A 84 -11.74 -6.64 5.79
C ALA A 84 -13.14 -6.96 5.25
N ALA A 85 -13.72 -8.11 5.63
CA ALA A 85 -15.07 -8.49 5.24
C ALA A 85 -16.14 -7.67 5.98
N ARG A 86 -15.90 -7.33 7.26
CA ARG A 86 -16.82 -6.54 8.09
C ARG A 86 -16.74 -5.05 7.82
N GLN A 87 -15.54 -4.54 7.59
CA GLN A 87 -15.25 -3.12 7.37
C GLN A 87 -14.48 -2.94 6.04
N PRO A 88 -15.13 -3.16 4.89
CA PRO A 88 -14.45 -3.10 3.59
C PRO A 88 -13.95 -1.69 3.21
N ASP A 89 -14.45 -0.63 3.84
CA ASP A 89 -13.99 0.75 3.63
C ASP A 89 -12.81 1.14 4.55
N HIS A 90 -12.40 0.25 5.45
CA HIS A 90 -11.28 0.43 6.37
C HIS A 90 -10.00 -0.17 5.79
N GLU A 91 -9.00 0.68 5.61
CA GLU A 91 -7.72 0.43 4.97
C GLU A 91 -6.77 -0.47 5.79
N THR A 92 -6.86 -0.42 7.12
CA THR A 92 -5.88 -1.08 8.01
C THR A 92 -5.75 -2.58 7.75
N PRO A 93 -6.84 -3.39 7.71
CA PRO A 93 -6.69 -4.81 7.41
C PRO A 93 -6.01 -5.06 6.06
N TYR A 94 -6.32 -4.27 5.02
CA TYR A 94 -5.69 -4.41 3.71
C TYR A 94 -4.19 -4.08 3.73
N VAL A 95 -3.74 -3.07 4.47
CA VAL A 95 -2.30 -2.76 4.61
C VAL A 95 -1.53 -3.95 5.18
N TRP A 96 -2.09 -4.63 6.18
CA TRP A 96 -1.45 -5.79 6.80
C TRP A 96 -1.49 -7.04 5.90
N LEU A 97 -2.57 -7.24 5.15
CA LEU A 97 -2.66 -8.31 4.15
C LEU A 97 -1.65 -8.12 3.01
N VAL A 98 -1.44 -6.88 2.56
CA VAL A 98 -0.41 -6.52 1.57
C VAL A 98 0.99 -6.77 2.12
N SER A 99 1.24 -6.39 3.39
CA SER A 99 2.54 -6.60 4.03
C SER A 99 2.88 -8.07 4.24
N PHE A 100 1.87 -8.90 4.51
CA PHE A 100 2.03 -10.35 4.56
C PHE A 100 2.42 -10.91 3.19
N LEU A 101 1.72 -10.54 2.12
CA LEU A 101 2.04 -11.00 0.76
C LEU A 101 3.42 -10.54 0.27
N ASP A 102 3.82 -9.32 0.63
CA ASP A 102 5.16 -8.80 0.36
C ASP A 102 6.24 -9.66 1.01
N ARG A 103 6.07 -9.99 2.30
CA ARG A 103 6.94 -10.90 3.04
C ARG A 103 7.04 -12.29 2.41
N GLU A 104 5.94 -12.80 1.85
CA GLU A 104 5.88 -14.09 1.16
C GLU A 104 6.32 -14.00 -0.32
N GLU A 105 6.97 -12.90 -0.71
CA GLU A 105 7.49 -12.64 -2.06
C GLU A 105 6.40 -12.71 -3.15
N ARG A 106 5.15 -12.39 -2.78
CA ARG A 106 3.98 -12.34 -3.67
C ARG A 106 3.70 -10.90 -4.11
N ALA A 107 4.71 -10.21 -4.62
CA ALA A 107 4.66 -8.78 -4.95
C ALA A 107 3.47 -8.41 -5.85
N ARG A 108 3.22 -9.17 -6.92
CA ARG A 108 2.10 -8.92 -7.84
C ARG A 108 0.74 -8.99 -7.14
N SER A 109 0.53 -9.97 -6.28
CA SER A 109 -0.71 -10.14 -5.52
C SER A 109 -0.89 -9.02 -4.50
N ALA A 110 0.18 -8.64 -3.81
CA ALA A 110 0.19 -7.54 -2.87
C ALA A 110 -0.22 -6.22 -3.55
N ILE A 111 0.36 -5.91 -4.72
CA ILE A 111 0.02 -4.71 -5.51
C ILE A 111 -1.44 -4.76 -5.97
N GLU A 112 -1.93 -5.92 -6.43
CA GLU A 112 -3.33 -6.06 -6.88
C GLU A 112 -4.33 -5.82 -5.73
N ILE A 113 -4.11 -6.40 -4.55
CA ILE A 113 -4.95 -6.18 -3.37
C ILE A 113 -4.95 -4.69 -2.99
N ALA A 114 -3.78 -4.07 -2.90
CA ALA A 114 -3.66 -2.68 -2.51
C ALA A 114 -4.41 -1.74 -3.48
N ARG A 115 -4.21 -1.93 -4.80
CA ARG A 115 -4.89 -1.14 -5.83
C ARG A 115 -6.40 -1.35 -5.84
N SER A 116 -6.85 -2.57 -5.57
CA SER A 116 -8.29 -2.85 -5.45
C SER A 116 -8.88 -2.18 -4.22
N ALA A 117 -8.25 -2.35 -3.06
CA ALA A 117 -8.68 -1.76 -1.79
C ALA A 117 -8.75 -0.23 -1.85
N ALA A 118 -7.78 0.41 -2.52
CA ALA A 118 -7.72 1.86 -2.70
C ALA A 118 -8.92 2.43 -3.48
N LYS A 119 -9.70 1.62 -4.21
CA LYS A 119 -10.90 2.09 -4.91
C LYS A 119 -12.06 2.38 -3.98
N HIS A 120 -12.18 1.61 -2.89
CA HIS A 120 -13.33 1.67 -1.97
C HIS A 120 -12.97 2.11 -0.54
N CYS A 121 -11.70 2.09 -0.14
CA CYS A 121 -11.27 2.61 1.15
C CYS A 121 -11.33 4.13 1.20
N LYS A 122 -11.63 4.67 2.39
CA LYS A 122 -11.65 6.12 2.64
C LYS A 122 -10.25 6.74 2.49
N THR A 123 -9.24 6.03 2.99
CA THR A 123 -7.83 6.46 2.95
C THR A 123 -7.10 5.70 1.85
N LYS A 124 -6.98 6.31 0.67
CA LYS A 124 -6.36 5.67 -0.52
C LYS A 124 -4.84 5.74 -0.52
N HIS A 125 -4.29 6.84 0.00
CA HIS A 125 -2.87 7.13 -0.06
C HIS A 125 -2.03 6.02 0.59
N SER A 126 -2.42 5.52 1.77
CA SER A 126 -1.60 4.53 2.50
C SER A 126 -1.52 3.19 1.75
N LEU A 127 -2.60 2.80 1.07
CA LEU A 127 -2.64 1.58 0.26
C LEU A 127 -1.81 1.73 -1.01
N LEU A 128 -1.92 2.86 -1.70
CA LEU A 128 -1.13 3.15 -2.89
C LEU A 128 0.36 3.29 -2.57
N MET A 129 0.70 3.92 -1.44
CA MET A 129 2.07 3.99 -0.93
C MET A 129 2.63 2.59 -0.67
N ARG A 130 1.88 1.71 0.01
CA ARG A 130 2.33 0.35 0.26
C ARG A 130 2.50 -0.45 -1.03
N ALA A 131 1.58 -0.30 -2.00
CA ALA A 131 1.71 -0.92 -3.31
C ALA A 131 3.00 -0.46 -4.04
N ALA A 132 3.31 0.83 -3.95
CA ALA A 132 4.48 1.42 -4.58
C ALA A 132 5.79 0.91 -3.97
N GLU A 133 5.86 0.78 -2.63
CA GLU A 133 7.01 0.17 -1.95
C GLU A 133 7.23 -1.27 -2.40
N VAL A 134 6.16 -2.07 -2.45
CA VAL A 134 6.24 -3.45 -2.93
C VAL A 134 6.74 -3.51 -4.37
N ALA A 135 6.21 -2.65 -5.25
CA ALA A 135 6.66 -2.58 -6.64
C ALA A 135 8.16 -2.22 -6.72
N LEU A 136 8.62 -1.24 -5.94
CA LEU A 136 10.01 -0.81 -5.94
C LEU A 136 10.95 -1.94 -5.51
N PHE A 137 10.68 -2.53 -4.34
CA PHE A 137 11.57 -3.55 -3.78
C PHE A 137 11.47 -4.90 -4.50
N SER A 138 10.45 -5.09 -5.34
CA SER A 138 10.38 -6.22 -6.27
C SER A 138 11.00 -5.93 -7.65
N GLY A 139 11.70 -4.80 -7.82
CA GLY A 139 12.37 -4.43 -9.07
C GLY A 139 11.47 -3.79 -10.14
N ASN A 140 10.21 -3.46 -9.83
CA ASN A 140 9.28 -2.79 -10.76
C ASN A 140 9.32 -1.27 -10.54
N THR A 141 10.48 -0.65 -10.76
CA THR A 141 10.74 0.77 -10.45
C THR A 141 9.78 1.71 -11.17
N ARG A 142 9.53 1.50 -12.46
CA ARG A 142 8.57 2.34 -13.21
C ARG A 142 7.14 2.25 -12.65
N GLU A 143 6.68 1.07 -12.24
CA GLU A 143 5.36 0.92 -11.60
C GLU A 143 5.33 1.62 -10.24
N ALA A 144 6.41 1.54 -9.46
CA ALA A 144 6.54 2.24 -8.19
C ALA A 144 6.38 3.76 -8.33
N ILE A 145 7.04 4.38 -9.32
CA ILE A 145 6.94 5.82 -9.60
C ILE A 145 5.49 6.23 -9.87
N HIS A 146 4.77 5.46 -10.70
CA HIS A 146 3.35 5.73 -10.97
C HIS A 146 2.48 5.57 -9.71
N LEU A 147 2.73 4.55 -8.89
CA LEU A 147 1.95 4.30 -7.67
C LEU A 147 2.24 5.36 -6.58
N PHE A 148 3.48 5.82 -6.42
CA PHE A 148 3.79 6.96 -5.53
C PHE A 148 3.11 8.23 -6.01
N SER A 149 3.14 8.50 -7.31
CA SER A 149 2.45 9.66 -7.90
C SER A 149 0.94 9.59 -7.66
N GLN A 150 0.32 8.41 -7.79
CA GLN A 150 -1.09 8.20 -7.46
C GLN A 150 -1.36 8.39 -5.96
N SER A 151 -0.47 7.90 -5.09
CA SER A 151 -0.57 8.11 -3.64
C SER A 151 -0.62 9.60 -3.31
N ILE A 152 0.35 10.38 -3.80
CA ILE A 152 0.41 11.84 -3.63
C ILE A 152 -0.87 12.50 -4.15
N ALA A 153 -1.30 12.15 -5.36
CA ALA A 153 -2.50 12.73 -5.97
C ALA A 153 -3.78 12.47 -5.16
N THR A 154 -3.82 11.41 -4.35
CA THR A 154 -4.95 11.07 -3.47
C THR A 154 -4.84 11.60 -2.05
N ALA A 155 -3.66 12.04 -1.60
CA ALA A 155 -3.47 12.64 -0.27
C ALA A 155 -4.16 14.01 -0.13
N GLY A 156 -4.46 14.68 -1.25
CA GLY A 156 -5.33 15.85 -1.33
C GLY A 156 -4.71 17.16 -0.85
N ARG A 157 -3.57 17.13 -0.17
CA ARG A 157 -2.75 18.29 0.19
C ARG A 157 -1.27 17.89 0.33
N PRO A 158 -0.33 18.84 0.20
CA PRO A 158 1.04 18.61 0.65
C PRO A 158 1.03 18.24 2.15
N PRO A 159 1.88 17.30 2.58
CA PRO A 159 1.99 16.93 3.98
C PRO A 159 2.45 18.13 4.79
N ARG A 160 1.90 18.30 5.98
CA ARG A 160 2.53 19.20 6.96
C ARG A 160 3.72 18.50 7.60
N TYR A 161 4.67 19.31 8.06
CA TYR A 161 5.94 18.84 8.64
C TYR A 161 5.73 17.91 9.86
N ASP A 162 4.61 18.01 10.56
CA ASP A 162 4.24 17.17 11.71
C ASP A 162 3.53 15.85 11.33
N GLU A 163 3.42 15.53 10.03
CA GLU A 163 2.71 14.36 9.51
C GLU A 163 3.67 13.35 8.82
N PRO A 164 4.55 12.65 9.57
CA PRO A 164 5.64 11.84 9.02
C PRO A 164 5.19 10.68 8.10
N GLY A 165 3.94 10.21 8.24
CA GLY A 165 3.37 9.19 7.36
C GLY A 165 2.99 9.69 5.96
N LEU A 166 2.73 10.99 5.81
CA LEU A 166 2.31 11.59 4.54
C LEU A 166 3.48 12.18 3.74
N GLN A 167 4.65 12.37 4.37
CA GLN A 167 5.87 12.89 3.74
C GLN A 167 6.61 11.84 2.90
N ARG A 168 6.57 10.57 3.33
CA ARG A 168 7.28 9.46 2.67
C ARG A 168 7.10 9.37 1.15
N PRO A 169 5.89 9.39 0.58
CA PRO A 169 5.76 9.28 -0.88
C PRO A 169 6.38 10.49 -1.62
N PHE A 170 6.40 11.68 -1.00
CA PHE A 170 7.08 12.85 -1.56
C PHE A 170 8.59 12.68 -1.51
N LEU A 171 9.12 12.22 -0.38
CA LEU A 171 10.54 11.88 -0.24
C LEU A 171 10.99 10.83 -1.25
N PHE A 172 10.14 9.89 -1.64
CA PHE A 172 10.53 8.86 -2.59
C PHE A 172 10.50 9.37 -4.02
N MET A 173 9.47 10.14 -4.38
CA MET A 173 9.42 10.83 -5.67
C MET A 173 10.60 11.76 -5.86
N ALA A 174 10.98 12.46 -4.79
CA ALA A 174 12.17 13.27 -4.71
C ALA A 174 13.45 12.54 -5.13
N VAL A 175 13.70 11.37 -4.52
CA VAL A 175 14.86 10.53 -4.84
C VAL A 175 14.82 10.07 -6.29
N PHE A 176 13.65 9.76 -6.86
CA PHE A 176 13.55 9.41 -8.27
C PHE A 176 13.88 10.58 -9.19
N PHE A 177 13.42 11.79 -8.89
CA PHE A 177 13.77 12.98 -9.66
C PHE A 177 15.28 13.25 -9.65
N ASP A 178 15.92 13.14 -8.49
CA ASP A 178 17.39 13.23 -8.34
C ASP A 178 18.10 12.17 -9.19
N LEU A 179 17.78 10.89 -8.98
CA LEU A 179 18.43 9.75 -9.66
C LEU A 179 18.31 9.78 -11.19
N PHE A 180 17.18 10.26 -11.70
CA PHE A 180 16.92 10.26 -13.13
C PHE A 180 17.22 11.60 -13.80
N GLY A 181 17.61 12.61 -13.03
CA GLY A 181 18.07 13.92 -13.52
C GLY A 181 16.93 14.87 -13.92
N ASP A 182 15.76 14.74 -13.30
CA ASP A 182 14.67 15.70 -13.50
C ASP A 182 14.81 16.88 -12.53
N ALA A 183 15.48 17.93 -12.99
CA ALA A 183 15.67 19.17 -12.25
C ALA A 183 14.34 19.87 -11.88
N THR A 184 13.25 19.62 -12.61
CA THR A 184 11.94 20.23 -12.33
C THR A 184 11.32 19.63 -11.08
N GLY A 185 11.45 18.31 -10.91
CA GLY A 185 11.00 17.61 -9.71
C GLY A 185 11.98 17.71 -8.54
N ALA A 186 13.28 17.89 -8.79
CA ALA A 186 14.29 18.06 -7.75
C ALA A 186 14.07 19.30 -6.88
N GLY A 187 13.63 20.43 -7.47
CA GLY A 187 13.36 21.66 -6.71
C GLY A 187 12.17 21.57 -5.73
N TRP A 188 11.37 20.49 -5.79
CA TRP A 188 10.32 20.19 -4.81
C TRP A 188 10.86 19.50 -3.57
N VAL A 189 11.99 18.84 -3.72
CA VAL A 189 12.67 18.05 -2.71
C VAL A 189 13.48 18.93 -1.78
N ASP A 190 14.02 20.03 -2.32
CA ASP A 190 14.88 20.96 -1.58
C ASP A 190 14.16 21.61 -0.38
N GLU A 191 12.83 21.53 -0.31
CA GLU A 191 12.01 21.98 0.82
C GLU A 191 11.68 20.87 1.83
N ILE A 192 12.07 19.61 1.55
CA ILE A 192 11.89 18.46 2.44
C ILE A 192 13.17 18.31 3.28
N ASP A 193 13.15 18.74 4.53
CA ASP A 193 14.26 18.53 5.47
C ASP A 193 14.32 17.05 5.88
N LEU A 194 15.45 16.40 5.59
CA LEU A 194 15.73 15.00 5.89
C LEU A 194 16.36 14.90 7.28
N GLU A 195 15.56 15.04 8.32
CA GLU A 195 16.10 15.23 9.67
C GLU A 195 16.42 13.92 10.41
N THR A 196 15.92 12.76 9.95
CA THR A 196 16.09 11.51 10.70
C THR A 196 17.03 10.49 10.05
N GLU A 197 17.84 9.82 10.87
CA GLU A 197 18.68 8.68 10.43
C GLU A 197 17.86 7.56 9.77
N PHE A 198 16.59 7.39 10.20
CA PHE A 198 15.66 6.44 9.60
C PHE A 198 15.32 6.81 8.15
N GLU A 199 15.13 8.08 7.84
CA GLU A 199 14.86 8.54 6.48
C GLU A 199 16.10 8.42 5.59
N ALA A 200 17.30 8.68 6.13
CA ALA A 200 18.55 8.50 5.40
C ALA A 200 18.78 7.04 4.97
N ASP A 201 18.61 6.07 5.87
CA ASP A 201 18.72 4.64 5.53
C ASP A 201 17.67 4.25 4.48
N TYR A 202 16.46 4.78 4.59
CA TYR A 202 15.39 4.48 3.64
C TYR A 202 15.66 5.07 2.24
N VAL A 203 16.19 6.29 2.16
CA VAL A 203 16.63 6.92 0.90
C VAL A 203 17.72 6.07 0.24
N ASP A 204 18.71 5.61 1.01
CA ASP A 204 19.77 4.74 0.48
C ASP A 204 19.22 3.42 -0.07
N ARG A 205 18.23 2.82 0.61
CA ARG A 205 17.55 1.62 0.13
C ARG A 205 16.82 1.85 -1.19
N ILE A 206 16.15 3.00 -1.35
CA ILE A 206 15.48 3.37 -2.61
C ILE A 206 16.50 3.56 -3.72
N ARG A 207 17.59 4.28 -3.44
CA ARG A 207 18.67 4.49 -4.41
C ARG A 207 19.24 3.17 -4.91
N ARG A 208 19.51 2.21 -4.01
CA ARG A 208 19.96 0.87 -4.39
C ARG A 208 18.91 0.13 -5.22
N ALA A 209 17.64 0.13 -4.80
CA ALA A 209 16.58 -0.54 -5.56
C ALA A 209 16.40 0.04 -6.98
N ALA A 210 16.60 1.35 -7.15
CA ALA A 210 16.48 2.04 -8.43
C ALA A 210 17.75 1.99 -9.30
N GLN A 211 18.88 1.50 -8.78
CA GLN A 211 20.13 1.35 -9.53
C GLN A 211 20.10 0.16 -10.49
N ASP A 212 19.36 -0.89 -10.14
CA ASP A 212 19.34 -2.18 -10.86
C ASP A 212 18.38 -2.22 -12.07
N ILE A 213 17.95 -1.06 -12.58
CA ILE A 213 17.05 -0.99 -13.74
C ILE A 213 17.81 -1.04 -15.07
N THR A 214 17.14 -1.54 -16.11
CA THR A 214 17.72 -1.59 -17.47
C THR A 214 17.83 -0.19 -18.08
N ASP A 215 18.71 -0.01 -19.06
CA ASP A 215 18.84 1.25 -19.79
C ASP A 215 17.53 1.62 -20.53
N GLU A 216 16.80 0.62 -21.02
CA GLU A 216 15.49 0.80 -21.65
C GLU A 216 14.46 1.34 -20.65
N GLU A 217 14.37 0.74 -19.46
CA GLU A 217 13.46 1.22 -18.40
C GLU A 217 13.86 2.62 -17.94
N ARG A 218 15.16 2.88 -17.79
CA ARG A 218 15.70 4.21 -17.45
C ARG A 218 15.30 5.26 -18.47
N ALA A 219 15.36 4.94 -19.77
CA ALA A 219 14.97 5.85 -20.84
C ALA A 219 13.46 6.15 -20.80
N LEU A 220 12.62 5.13 -20.56
CA LEU A 220 11.17 5.31 -20.41
C LEU A 220 10.84 6.19 -19.20
N ILE A 221 11.45 5.94 -18.04
CA ILE A 221 11.25 6.73 -16.84
C ILE A 221 11.63 8.19 -17.10
N ARG A 222 12.81 8.45 -17.69
CA ARG A 222 13.26 9.81 -18.01
C ARG A 222 12.32 10.56 -18.96
N ALA A 223 11.67 9.85 -19.88
CA ALA A 223 10.70 10.44 -20.79
C ALA A 223 9.38 10.83 -20.08
N GLU A 224 9.01 10.11 -19.02
CA GLU A 224 7.72 10.27 -18.32
C GLU A 224 7.81 11.22 -17.12
N LEU A 225 8.97 11.30 -16.46
CA LEU A 225 9.14 12.07 -15.22
C LEU A 225 8.75 13.56 -15.34
N PRO A 226 9.09 14.30 -16.42
CA PRO A 226 8.72 15.70 -16.52
C PRO A 226 7.20 15.94 -16.49
N GLU A 227 6.43 15.08 -17.16
CA GLU A 227 4.96 15.16 -17.17
C GLU A 227 4.38 14.77 -15.80
N ILE A 228 4.97 13.78 -15.12
CA ILE A 228 4.60 13.41 -13.76
C ILE A 228 4.86 14.59 -12.80
N SER A 229 6.06 15.17 -12.84
CA SER A 229 6.47 16.32 -12.03
C SER A 229 5.53 17.51 -12.21
N LYS A 230 5.23 17.85 -13.48
CA LYS A 230 4.28 18.91 -13.82
C LYS A 230 2.87 18.63 -13.28
N ALA A 231 2.35 17.42 -13.47
CA ALA A 231 1.01 17.05 -13.01
C ALA A 231 0.88 17.10 -11.47
N LEU A 232 1.93 16.67 -10.76
CA LEU A 232 1.98 16.80 -9.31
C LEU A 232 1.98 18.28 -8.91
N LYS A 233 2.72 19.13 -9.62
CA LYS A 233 2.78 20.59 -9.38
C LYS A 233 1.48 21.32 -9.52
N GLU A 234 0.78 21.12 -10.61
CA GLU A 234 -0.53 21.73 -10.83
C GLU A 234 -1.53 21.31 -9.74
N ARG A 235 -1.42 20.08 -9.25
CA ARG A 235 -2.32 19.53 -8.25
C ARG A 235 -2.06 20.03 -6.83
N LEU A 236 -0.80 20.22 -6.44
CA LEU A 236 -0.49 20.80 -5.13
C LEU A 236 -0.86 22.29 -5.08
N LEU A 237 -0.59 23.04 -6.16
CA LEU A 237 -0.93 24.46 -6.24
C LEU A 237 -2.44 24.74 -6.31
N SER A 238 -3.27 23.75 -6.67
CA SER A 238 -4.73 23.87 -6.69
C SER A 238 -5.41 23.39 -5.40
N ALA A 239 -4.64 22.88 -4.44
CA ALA A 239 -5.13 22.45 -3.13
C ALA A 239 -5.04 23.55 -2.04
N GLU A 240 -4.49 24.73 -2.39
CA GLU A 240 -4.47 25.96 -1.60
C GLU A 240 -5.69 26.85 -1.87
#